data_AF-A0AAW9IGC6-F1
#
_entry.id   AF-A0AAW9IGC6-F1
#
_cell.length_a   1.000
_cell.length_b   1.000
_cell.length_c   1.000
_cell.angle_alpha   90.00
_cell.angle_beta   90.00
_cell.angle_gamma   90.00
#
_symmetry.space_group_name_H-M   'P 1'
#
loop_
_entity.id
_entity.type
_entity.pdbx_description
1 polymer ?
#
loop_
_entity_poly.entity_id
_entity_poly.type
_entity_poly.pdbx_seq_one_letter_code
_entity_poly.pdbx_strand_id
1 'polypeptide(L)'
;MSIKDWLKPGVRIKRWIFFGIFGILLIAFGFTELAMRRVYDFYYKVFYIFLNITGIFVIYISVVESMKSIIALTNKGYIQLSLDSRKMENLIYEKRLLVKGPKIVVVGGGTGLSTMLRGLKYYTSNITAIVTVADDGGGSGDLREDLGMLPPGDIRNCILALADTEPLMEELLQYR
;
A
#
# COMPACT_ATOMS: atom_id res chain seq x y z
N MET A 1 2.37 1.51 -16.64
CA MET A 1 2.98 0.32 -17.27
C MET A 1 2.48 0.20 -18.69
N SER A 2 3.35 0.17 -19.70
CA SER A 2 2.93 0.01 -21.10
C SER A 2 2.71 -1.49 -21.40
N ILE A 3 1.76 -1.83 -22.28
CA ILE A 3 1.56 -3.20 -22.80
C ILE A 3 2.87 -3.81 -23.34
N LYS A 4 3.79 -2.97 -23.85
CA LYS A 4 5.11 -3.39 -24.35
C LYS A 4 6.04 -3.91 -23.23
N ASP A 5 5.85 -3.53 -21.98
CA ASP A 5 6.65 -4.01 -20.86
C ASP A 5 6.33 -5.47 -20.50
N TRP A 6 5.08 -5.89 -20.68
CA TRP A 6 4.68 -7.30 -20.60
C TRP A 6 5.24 -8.14 -21.75
N LEU A 7 5.71 -7.49 -22.83
CA LEU A 7 6.28 -8.15 -24.00
C LEU A 7 7.80 -8.36 -23.91
N LYS A 8 8.49 -7.95 -22.84
CA LYS A 8 9.95 -8.13 -22.72
C LYS A 8 10.33 -9.62 -22.63
N PRO A 9 11.28 -10.11 -23.47
CA PRO A 9 11.74 -11.49 -23.42
C PRO A 9 12.47 -11.76 -22.09
N GLY A 10 11.99 -12.74 -21.33
CA GLY A 10 12.47 -13.08 -19.98
C GLY A 10 11.34 -13.47 -19.03
N VAL A 11 10.13 -12.97 -19.29
CA VAL A 11 8.91 -13.30 -18.56
C VAL A 11 8.15 -14.39 -19.31
N ARG A 12 8.11 -15.61 -18.77
CA ARG A 12 7.47 -16.77 -19.42
C ARG A 12 5.93 -16.73 -19.44
N ILE A 13 5.30 -15.63 -18.99
CA ILE A 13 3.83 -15.46 -18.91
C ILE A 13 3.11 -15.68 -20.25
N LYS A 14 3.70 -15.25 -21.37
CA LYS A 14 3.05 -15.33 -22.70
C LYS A 14 2.67 -16.75 -23.10
N ARG A 15 3.51 -17.74 -22.75
CA ARG A 15 3.27 -19.14 -23.09
C ARG A 15 2.05 -19.68 -22.34
N TRP A 16 1.91 -19.30 -21.08
CA TRP A 16 0.79 -19.71 -20.24
C TRP A 16 -0.53 -19.07 -20.67
N ILE A 17 -0.53 -17.78 -21.01
CA ILE A 17 -1.73 -17.12 -21.57
C ILE A 17 -2.20 -17.81 -22.85
N PHE A 18 -1.27 -18.20 -23.73
CA PHE A 18 -1.60 -18.96 -24.94
C PHE A 18 -2.23 -20.31 -24.63
N PHE A 19 -1.69 -21.06 -23.65
CA PHE A 19 -2.29 -22.32 -23.19
C PHE A 19 -3.68 -22.13 -22.57
N GLY A 20 -3.91 -21.04 -21.83
CA GLY A 20 -5.23 -20.71 -21.28
C GLY A 20 -6.27 -20.47 -22.38
N ILE A 21 -5.92 -19.67 -23.40
CA ILE A 21 -6.79 -19.42 -24.56
C ILE A 21 -7.07 -20.74 -25.30
N PHE A 22 -6.04 -21.57 -25.51
CA PHE A 22 -6.18 -22.86 -26.16
C PHE A 22 -7.11 -23.80 -25.39
N GLY A 23 -7.00 -23.85 -24.06
CA GLY A 23 -7.89 -24.63 -23.20
C GLY A 23 -9.36 -24.18 -23.27
N ILE A 24 -9.61 -22.87 -23.33
CA ILE A 24 -10.97 -22.30 -23.51
C ILE A 24 -11.56 -22.72 -24.87
N LEU A 25 -10.76 -22.68 -25.94
CA LEU A 25 -11.20 -23.12 -27.27
C LEU A 25 -11.55 -24.61 -27.31
N LEU A 26 -10.78 -25.46 -26.64
CA LEU A 26 -11.06 -26.90 -26.55
C LEU A 26 -12.39 -27.18 -25.83
N ILE A 27 -12.67 -26.48 -24.73
CA ILE A 27 -13.93 -26.60 -24.00
C ILE A 27 -15.09 -26.09 -24.85
N ALA A 28 -14.95 -24.91 -25.46
CA ALA A 28 -16.00 -24.33 -26.30
C ALA A 28 -16.36 -25.27 -27.48
N PHE A 29 -15.34 -25.84 -28.13
CA PHE A 29 -15.54 -26.81 -29.21
C PHE A 29 -16.21 -28.10 -28.71
N GLY A 30 -15.70 -28.68 -27.61
CA GLY A 30 -16.25 -29.90 -27.04
C GLY A 30 -17.68 -29.75 -26.53
N PHE A 31 -18.03 -28.60 -25.95
CA PHE A 31 -19.39 -28.30 -25.50
C PHE A 31 -20.34 -28.06 -26.67
N THR A 32 -19.89 -27.37 -27.72
CA THR A 32 -20.72 -27.07 -28.90
C THR A 32 -21.10 -28.35 -29.65
N GLU A 33 -20.15 -29.27 -29.85
CA GLU A 33 -20.43 -30.56 -30.50
C GLU A 33 -21.34 -31.47 -29.66
N LEU A 34 -21.25 -31.40 -28.33
CA LEU A 34 -22.12 -32.14 -27.42
C LEU A 34 -23.55 -31.59 -27.38
N ALA A 35 -23.72 -30.27 -27.49
CA ALA A 35 -25.03 -29.60 -27.42
C ALA A 35 -25.81 -29.64 -28.75
N MET A 36 -25.11 -29.48 -29.89
CA MET A 36 -25.77 -29.27 -31.19
C MET A 36 -26.08 -30.59 -31.92
N ARG A 37 -25.34 -31.67 -31.64
CA ARG A 37 -25.47 -32.94 -32.37
C ARG A 37 -25.98 -34.07 -31.47
N ARG A 38 -27.31 -34.19 -31.40
CA ARG A 38 -28.04 -35.16 -30.56
C ARG A 38 -27.92 -36.63 -31.02
N VAL A 39 -27.37 -36.91 -32.22
CA VAL A 39 -27.41 -38.22 -32.91
C VAL A 39 -26.03 -38.90 -33.02
N TYR A 40 -25.16 -38.70 -32.02
CA TYR A 40 -23.86 -39.40 -31.96
C TYR A 40 -23.92 -40.70 -31.16
N ASP A 41 -23.21 -41.73 -31.63
CA ASP A 41 -22.97 -42.97 -30.88
C ASP A 41 -22.32 -42.69 -29.52
N PHE A 42 -22.54 -43.61 -28.57
CA PHE A 42 -22.04 -43.52 -27.20
C PHE A 42 -20.53 -43.17 -27.14
N TYR A 43 -19.72 -43.75 -28.03
CA TYR A 43 -18.28 -43.51 -28.10
C TYR A 43 -17.91 -42.04 -28.36
N TYR A 44 -18.63 -41.34 -29.24
CA TYR A 44 -18.36 -39.94 -29.54
C TYR A 44 -18.71 -39.03 -28.34
N LYS A 45 -19.78 -39.33 -27.61
CA LYS A 45 -20.14 -38.59 -26.38
C LYS A 45 -19.05 -38.71 -25.33
N VAL A 46 -18.54 -39.92 -25.11
CA VAL A 46 -17.44 -40.16 -24.16
C VAL A 46 -16.17 -39.41 -24.59
N PHE A 47 -15.85 -39.40 -25.89
CA PHE A 47 -14.70 -38.68 -26.43
C PHE A 47 -14.78 -37.15 -26.18
N TYR A 48 -15.93 -36.52 -26.43
CA TYR A 48 -16.08 -35.07 -26.20
C TYR A 48 -16.14 -34.71 -24.71
N ILE A 49 -16.67 -35.57 -23.84
CA ILE A 49 -16.58 -35.39 -22.38
C ILE A 49 -15.12 -35.43 -21.94
N PHE A 50 -14.35 -36.41 -22.44
CA PHE A 50 -12.91 -36.48 -22.19
C PHE A 50 -12.19 -35.21 -22.67
N LEU A 51 -12.50 -34.71 -23.87
CA LEU A 51 -11.93 -33.48 -24.42
C LEU A 51 -12.17 -32.27 -23.52
N ASN A 52 -13.39 -32.10 -22.98
CA ASN A 52 -13.70 -31.03 -22.03
C ASN A 52 -12.90 -31.14 -20.73
N ILE A 53 -12.75 -32.36 -20.18
CA ILE A 53 -11.93 -32.61 -18.98
C ILE A 53 -10.46 -32.23 -19.25
N THR A 54 -9.92 -32.60 -20.41
CA THR A 54 -8.56 -32.20 -20.79
C THR A 54 -8.41 -30.70 -20.94
N GLY A 55 -9.43 -30.01 -21.50
CA GLY A 55 -9.47 -28.55 -21.58
C GLY A 55 -9.43 -27.87 -20.20
N ILE A 56 -10.21 -28.38 -19.24
CA ILE A 56 -10.20 -27.89 -17.85
C ILE A 56 -8.82 -28.08 -17.22
N PHE A 57 -8.18 -29.23 -17.44
CA PHE A 57 -6.84 -29.51 -16.94
C PHE A 57 -5.79 -28.54 -17.52
N VAL A 58 -5.87 -28.23 -18.82
CA VAL A 58 -4.98 -27.25 -19.48
C VAL A 58 -5.17 -25.84 -18.90
N ILE A 59 -6.41 -25.41 -18.66
CA ILE A 59 -6.70 -24.13 -18.01
C ILE A 59 -6.12 -24.09 -16.60
N TYR A 60 -6.28 -25.16 -15.82
CA TYR A 60 -5.73 -25.24 -14.47
C TYR A 60 -4.21 -25.04 -14.45
N ILE A 61 -3.48 -25.77 -15.30
CA ILE A 61 -2.02 -25.63 -15.43
C ILE A 61 -1.64 -24.21 -15.87
N SER A 62 -2.37 -23.65 -16.84
CA SER A 62 -2.17 -22.27 -17.30
C SER A 62 -2.29 -21.26 -16.16
N VAL A 63 -3.32 -21.37 -15.32
CA VAL A 63 -3.55 -20.45 -14.19
C VAL A 63 -2.43 -20.56 -13.16
N VAL A 64 -2.10 -21.78 -12.72
CA VAL A 64 -1.04 -22.00 -11.71
C VAL A 64 0.30 -21.43 -12.17
N GLU A 65 0.69 -21.68 -13.41
CA GLU A 65 1.98 -21.22 -13.92
C GLU A 65 1.99 -19.71 -14.25
N SER A 66 0.82 -19.13 -14.56
CA SER A 66 0.66 -17.68 -14.65
C SER A 66 0.89 -17.00 -13.29
N MET A 67 0.36 -17.57 -12.21
CA MET A 67 0.54 -17.06 -10.84
C MET A 67 2.01 -17.13 -10.41
N LYS A 68 2.69 -18.26 -10.63
CA LYS A 68 4.13 -18.40 -10.34
C LYS A 68 4.95 -17.37 -11.10
N SER A 69 4.59 -17.08 -12.35
CA SER A 69 5.29 -16.11 -13.18
C SER A 69 5.07 -14.66 -12.73
N ILE A 70 3.88 -14.33 -12.22
CA ILE A 70 3.59 -13.02 -11.59
C ILE A 70 4.39 -12.87 -10.29
N ILE A 71 4.43 -13.90 -9.45
CA ILE A 71 5.23 -13.89 -8.21
C ILE A 71 6.73 -13.70 -8.52
N ALA A 72 7.24 -14.37 -9.56
CA ALA A 72 8.62 -14.22 -10.00
C ALA A 72 8.96 -12.79 -10.50
N LEU A 73 7.98 -12.09 -11.10
CA LEU A 73 8.12 -10.69 -11.51
C LEU A 73 8.15 -9.72 -10.33
N THR A 74 7.31 -9.99 -9.33
CA THR A 74 7.29 -9.24 -8.07
C THR A 74 8.62 -9.41 -7.33
N ASN A 75 9.14 -10.65 -7.23
CA ASN A 75 10.41 -10.93 -6.55
C ASN A 75 11.64 -10.35 -7.27
N LYS A 76 11.57 -10.11 -8.59
CA LYS A 76 12.66 -9.49 -9.37
C LYS A 76 12.62 -7.95 -9.37
N GLY A 77 11.66 -7.32 -8.68
CA GLY A 77 11.62 -5.87 -8.48
C GLY A 77 11.08 -5.05 -9.66
N TYR A 78 10.39 -5.66 -10.63
CA TYR A 78 9.78 -4.93 -11.77
C TYR A 78 8.45 -4.26 -11.42
N ILE A 79 7.79 -4.67 -10.33
CA ILE A 79 6.53 -4.13 -9.84
C ILE A 79 6.76 -3.65 -8.40
N GLN A 80 6.79 -2.33 -8.19
CA GLN A 80 6.88 -1.70 -6.86
C GLN A 80 5.54 -1.76 -6.09
N LEU A 81 4.85 -2.90 -6.11
CA LEU A 81 3.72 -3.18 -5.22
C LEU A 81 4.14 -4.29 -4.26
N SER A 82 5.20 -3.99 -3.49
CA SER A 82 5.54 -4.71 -2.29
C SER A 82 5.03 -3.90 -1.09
N LEU A 83 3.80 -4.18 -0.66
CA LEU A 83 3.54 -4.14 0.78
C LEU A 83 4.33 -5.30 1.37
N ASP A 84 5.64 -5.10 1.51
CA ASP A 84 6.56 -6.06 2.12
C ASP A 84 6.10 -6.22 3.57
N SER A 85 5.46 -7.34 3.89
CA SER A 85 4.94 -7.62 5.24
C SER A 85 6.01 -7.43 6.31
N ARG A 86 7.30 -7.61 5.96
CA ARG A 86 8.45 -7.32 6.83
C ARG A 86 8.61 -5.85 7.16
N LYS A 87 8.39 -4.94 6.20
CA LYS A 87 8.40 -3.49 6.46
C LYS A 87 7.26 -3.09 7.40
N MET A 88 6.07 -3.67 7.21
CA MET A 88 4.94 -3.45 8.11
C MET A 88 5.19 -4.02 9.51
N GLU A 89 5.77 -5.22 9.62
CA GLU A 89 6.15 -5.83 10.89
C GLU A 89 7.18 -4.97 11.64
N ASN A 90 8.19 -4.47 10.93
CA ASN A 90 9.20 -3.57 11.49
C ASN A 90 8.58 -2.25 11.98
N LEU A 91 7.68 -1.62 11.21
CA LEU A 91 7.00 -0.39 11.62
C LEU A 91 6.10 -0.60 12.85
N ILE A 92 5.40 -1.72 12.92
CA ILE A 92 4.58 -2.09 14.10
C ILE A 92 5.48 -2.35 15.31
N TYR A 93 6.59 -3.05 15.12
CA TYR A 93 7.57 -3.33 16.16
C TYR A 93 8.21 -2.04 16.69
N GLU A 94 8.63 -1.14 15.80
CA GLU A 94 9.20 0.16 16.12
C GLU A 94 8.20 1.02 16.91
N LYS A 95 6.95 1.16 16.44
CA LYS A 95 5.91 1.86 17.21
C LYS A 95 5.68 1.24 18.59
N ARG A 96 5.68 -0.10 18.70
CA ARG A 96 5.52 -0.79 19.98
C ARG A 96 6.69 -0.53 20.94
N LEU A 97 7.92 -0.40 20.42
CA LEU A 97 9.08 -0.02 21.22
C LEU A 97 8.98 1.43 21.70
N LEU A 98 8.57 2.36 20.84
CA LEU A 98 8.41 3.78 21.20
C LEU A 98 7.36 3.99 22.31
N VAL A 99 6.28 3.20 22.32
CA VAL A 99 5.27 3.23 23.40
C VAL A 99 5.85 2.77 24.74
N LYS A 100 6.82 1.85 24.74
CA LYS A 100 7.55 1.44 25.95
C LYS A 100 8.74 2.36 26.28
N GLY A 101 8.96 3.40 25.47
CA GLY A 101 10.03 4.38 25.65
C GLY A 101 9.90 5.20 26.94
N PRO A 102 10.96 5.91 27.34
CA PRO A 102 10.97 6.74 28.54
C PRO A 102 9.89 7.83 28.49
N LYS A 103 9.31 8.15 29.64
CA LYS A 103 8.41 9.30 29.79
C LYS A 103 9.26 10.58 29.90
N ILE A 104 9.09 11.49 28.96
CA ILE A 104 9.87 12.73 28.89
C ILE A 104 8.93 13.92 29.00
N VAL A 105 9.20 14.80 29.97
CA VAL A 105 8.54 16.10 30.07
C VAL A 105 9.53 17.16 29.60
N VAL A 106 9.12 17.98 28.63
CA VAL A 106 9.91 19.09 28.11
C VAL A 106 9.18 20.38 28.41
N VAL A 107 9.89 21.38 28.94
CA VAL A 107 9.33 22.68 29.31
C VAL A 107 10.07 23.77 28.57
N GLY A 108 9.36 24.68 27.91
CA GLY A 108 9.98 25.78 27.17
C GLY A 108 9.02 26.53 26.25
N GLY A 109 9.56 27.10 25.17
CA GLY A 109 8.83 27.82 24.14
C GLY A 109 9.64 27.98 22.87
N GLY A 110 9.07 28.73 21.92
CA GLY A 110 9.71 29.09 20.67
C GLY A 110 10.02 27.91 19.75
N THR A 111 10.90 28.17 18.78
CA THR A 111 11.33 27.23 17.74
C THR A 111 12.31 26.17 18.24
N GLY A 112 13.04 26.46 19.34
CA GLY A 112 13.98 25.50 19.93
C GLY A 112 13.25 24.27 20.49
N LEU A 113 12.13 24.50 21.19
CA LEU A 113 11.31 23.42 21.74
C LEU A 113 10.73 22.53 20.62
N SER A 114 10.12 23.13 19.60
CA SER A 114 9.53 22.38 18.48
C SER A 114 10.58 21.58 17.69
N THR A 115 11.78 22.12 17.51
CA THR A 115 12.89 21.39 16.87
C THR A 115 13.32 20.18 17.69
N MET A 116 13.45 20.33 19.01
CA MET A 116 13.78 19.21 19.91
C MET A 116 12.68 18.14 19.89
N LEU A 117 11.40 18.54 19.93
CA LEU A 117 10.27 17.61 19.88
C LEU A 117 10.24 16.82 18.56
N ARG A 118 10.58 17.45 17.43
CA ARG A 118 10.66 16.79 16.12
C ARG A 118 11.74 15.69 16.09
N GLY A 119 12.81 15.84 16.86
CA GLY A 119 13.82 14.80 17.06
C GLY A 119 13.40 13.74 18.09
N LEU A 120 12.86 14.17 19.23
CA LEU A 120 12.49 13.27 20.34
C LEU A 120 11.41 12.25 19.96
N LYS A 121 10.51 12.58 19.02
CA LYS A 121 9.45 11.65 18.59
C LYS A 121 9.96 10.35 17.98
N TYR A 122 11.21 10.33 17.50
CA TYR A 122 11.86 9.12 16.98
C TYR A 122 12.39 8.19 18.09
N TYR A 123 12.41 8.62 19.35
CA TYR A 123 12.97 7.85 20.47
C TYR A 123 11.91 7.41 21.49
N THR A 124 10.81 8.15 21.63
CA THR A 124 9.72 7.78 22.54
C THR A 124 8.38 8.38 22.08
N SER A 125 7.29 7.66 22.32
CA SER A 125 5.93 8.19 22.16
C SER A 125 5.38 8.85 23.43
N ASN A 126 6.13 8.80 24.53
CA ASN A 126 5.69 9.29 25.84
C ASN A 126 6.24 10.70 26.12
N ILE A 127 5.91 11.65 25.25
CA ILE A 127 6.39 13.04 25.35
C ILE A 127 5.26 13.93 25.88
N THR A 128 5.55 14.74 26.89
CA THR A 128 4.68 15.83 27.34
C THR A 128 5.43 17.15 27.17
N ALA A 129 4.89 18.05 26.35
CA ALA A 129 5.44 19.39 26.16
C ALA A 129 4.63 20.41 26.96
N ILE A 130 5.28 21.12 27.88
CA ILE A 130 4.73 22.28 28.58
C ILE A 130 5.27 23.52 27.86
N VAL A 131 4.38 24.22 27.18
CA VAL A 131 4.73 25.32 26.28
C VAL A 131 4.31 26.63 26.92
N THR A 132 5.21 27.62 26.94
CA THR A 132 4.88 28.99 27.36
C THR A 132 3.91 29.63 26.37
N VAL A 133 2.95 30.38 26.91
CA VAL A 133 1.97 31.18 26.16
C VAL A 133 2.13 32.67 26.49
N ALA A 134 3.35 33.07 26.83
CA ALA A 134 3.68 34.46 27.16
C ALA A 134 4.08 35.30 25.92
N ASP A 135 4.22 34.67 24.76
CA ASP A 135 4.66 35.33 23.52
C ASP A 135 3.66 36.43 23.11
N ASP A 136 4.15 37.63 22.87
CA ASP A 136 3.35 38.82 22.52
C ASP A 136 3.71 39.39 21.13
N GLY A 137 4.57 38.70 20.37
CA GLY A 137 5.06 39.17 19.07
C GLY A 137 4.37 38.56 17.84
N GLY A 138 4.32 39.34 16.76
CA GLY A 138 3.85 38.93 15.43
C GLY A 138 2.37 38.54 15.38
N GLY A 139 1.97 37.70 14.42
CA GLY A 139 0.56 37.32 14.23
C GLY A 139 -0.10 36.62 15.43
N SER A 140 0.69 36.07 16.37
CA SER A 140 0.14 35.53 17.64
C SER A 140 -0.14 36.63 18.66
N GLY A 141 0.61 37.73 18.62
CA GLY A 141 0.30 38.97 19.35
C GLY A 141 -0.96 39.63 18.80
N ASP A 142 -1.07 39.76 17.48
CA ASP A 142 -2.25 40.35 16.82
C ASP A 142 -3.54 39.58 17.18
N LEU A 143 -3.52 38.25 17.08
CA LEU A 143 -4.64 37.38 17.49
C LEU A 143 -4.99 37.52 18.98
N ARG A 144 -3.99 37.73 19.84
CA ARG A 144 -4.21 37.94 21.27
C ARG A 144 -4.88 39.29 21.55
N GLU A 145 -4.47 40.35 20.85
CA GLU A 145 -5.07 41.68 20.96
C GLU A 145 -6.50 41.71 20.40
N ASP A 146 -6.72 41.12 19.22
CA ASP A 146 -8.00 41.14 18.51
C ASP A 146 -9.05 40.22 19.15
N LEU A 147 -8.65 39.02 19.59
CA LEU A 147 -9.57 37.98 20.06
C LEU A 147 -9.53 37.76 21.57
N GLY A 148 -8.62 38.42 22.30
CA GLY A 148 -8.45 38.23 23.74
C GLY A 148 -8.03 36.81 24.14
N MET A 149 -7.51 36.01 23.20
CA MET A 149 -7.11 34.63 23.42
C MET A 149 -5.62 34.50 23.76
N LEU A 150 -5.21 33.34 24.27
CA LEU A 150 -3.79 33.03 24.45
C LEU A 150 -3.08 32.93 23.08
N PRO A 151 -1.82 33.37 22.97
CA PRO A 151 -1.06 33.36 21.73
C PRO A 151 -0.85 31.91 21.25
N PRO A 152 -1.35 31.54 20.04
CA PRO A 152 -1.35 30.15 19.60
C PRO A 152 -0.04 29.68 18.95
N GLY A 153 0.88 30.59 18.62
CA GLY A 153 2.03 30.32 17.75
C GLY A 153 2.93 29.18 18.21
N ASP A 154 3.41 29.23 19.44
CA ASP A 154 4.34 28.23 19.98
C ASP A 154 3.69 26.85 20.15
N ILE A 155 2.43 26.82 20.58
CA ILE A 155 1.64 25.59 20.69
C ILE A 155 1.46 24.97 19.30
N ARG A 156 1.11 25.77 18.29
CA ARG A 156 0.96 25.31 16.90
C ARG A 156 2.25 24.65 16.39
N ASN A 157 3.40 25.28 16.63
CA ASN A 157 4.69 24.73 16.20
C ASN A 157 5.02 23.41 16.91
N CYS A 158 4.69 23.28 18.20
CA CYS A 158 4.90 22.05 18.95
C CYS A 158 3.97 20.91 18.49
N ILE A 159 2.71 21.22 18.17
CA ILE A 159 1.76 20.25 17.59
C ILE A 159 2.30 19.74 16.26
N LEU A 160 2.70 20.64 15.36
CA LEU A 160 3.29 20.28 14.07
C LEU A 160 4.55 19.44 14.20
N ALA A 161 5.41 19.71 15.19
CA ALA A 161 6.62 18.94 15.41
C ALA A 161 6.33 17.49 15.79
N LEU A 162 5.34 17.26 16.65
CA LEU A 162 4.96 15.94 17.16
C LEU A 162 4.00 15.18 16.24
N ALA A 163 3.30 15.88 15.35
CA ALA A 163 2.33 15.27 14.46
C ALA A 163 2.99 14.37 13.41
N ASP A 164 2.23 13.37 12.98
CA ASP A 164 2.51 12.49 11.85
C ASP A 164 1.58 12.95 10.70
N THR A 165 1.79 14.19 10.24
CA THR A 165 0.90 14.88 9.29
C THR A 165 1.31 14.65 7.84
N GLU A 166 0.31 14.58 6.96
CA GLU A 166 0.54 14.67 5.52
C GLU A 166 1.16 16.03 5.14
N PRO A 167 1.99 16.09 4.08
CA PRO A 167 2.66 17.33 3.66
C PRO A 167 1.71 18.50 3.45
N LEU A 168 0.50 18.23 2.92
CA LEU A 168 -0.53 19.24 2.69
C LEU A 168 -1.03 19.88 4.00
N MET A 169 -1.16 19.08 5.07
CA MET A 169 -1.60 19.58 6.38
C MET A 169 -0.51 20.42 7.06
N GLU A 170 0.76 20.03 6.90
CA GLU A 170 1.88 20.84 7.40
C GLU A 170 1.92 22.20 6.70
N GLU A 171 1.73 22.24 5.38
CA GLU A 171 1.66 23.47 4.60
C GLU A 171 0.49 24.37 5.03
N LEU A 172 -0.72 23.79 5.18
CA LEU A 172 -1.90 24.52 5.59
C LEU A 172 -1.74 25.18 6.97
N LEU A 173 -1.17 24.47 7.94
CA LEU A 173 -0.97 24.99 9.30
C LEU A 173 0.20 25.97 9.40
N GLN A 174 1.17 25.89 8.49
CA GLN A 174 2.30 26.82 8.41
C GLN A 174 2.02 28.06 7.55
N TYR A 175 0.91 28.07 6.80
CA TYR A 175 0.50 29.22 6.00
C TYR A 175 0.42 30.50 6.86
N ARG A 176 0.97 31.59 6.32
CA ARG A 176 1.03 32.91 6.94
C ARG A 176 0.50 33.94 5.95
#